data_AF-T1B5T2-F1
#
_entry.id   AF-T1B5T2-F1
#
_cell.length_a   1.000
_cell.length_b   1.000
_cell.length_c   1.000
_cell.angle_alpha   90.00
_cell.angle_beta   90.00
_cell.angle_gamma   90.00
#
_symmetry.space_group_name_H-M   'P 1'
#
loop_
_entity.id
_entity.type
_entity.pdbx_description
1 polymer ?
#
loop_
_entity_poly.entity_id
_entity_poly.type
_entity_poly.pdbx_seq_one_letter_code
_entity_poly.pdbx_strand_id
1 'polypeptide(L)'
;NKPTCKVSLPGDFERYRKDVESISVLFKLYDDAGKSVPSGWTLTGATFEVEWPKDPQVASSIRSHFGARRFAYNWALAKVKSDMDAKKENSDHKSTPWTLEALRKQWNQEKNEVAPWWGDNSKEAYASGIADLVQALSNWSSSKHG
;
A
#
# COMPACT_ATOMS: atom_id res chain seq x y z
N ASN A 1 7.51 -7.81 28.07
CA ASN A 1 8.78 -7.91 27.31
C ASN A 1 9.36 -9.29 27.50
N LYS A 2 9.36 -10.13 26.44
CA LYS A 2 10.23 -11.31 26.41
C LYS A 2 11.69 -10.79 26.43
N PRO A 3 12.57 -11.25 27.33
CA PRO A 3 13.97 -10.85 27.30
C PRO A 3 14.61 -11.34 26.00
N THR A 4 15.19 -10.42 25.22
CA THR A 4 15.98 -10.77 24.04
C THR A 4 17.41 -11.08 24.46
N CYS A 5 17.90 -12.29 24.18
CA CYS A 5 19.31 -12.64 24.33
C CYS A 5 19.98 -12.67 22.96
N LYS A 6 21.21 -12.16 22.87
CA LYS A 6 22.03 -12.33 21.67
C LYS A 6 22.53 -13.77 21.63
N VAL A 7 22.17 -14.52 20.60
CA VAL A 7 22.68 -15.87 20.35
C VAL A 7 23.61 -15.80 19.15
N SER A 8 24.84 -16.30 19.31
CA SER A 8 25.74 -16.48 18.19
C SER A 8 25.39 -17.80 17.50
N LEU A 9 24.84 -17.74 16.30
CA LEU A 9 24.49 -18.91 15.52
C LEU A 9 25.73 -19.38 14.73
N PRO A 10 26.23 -20.61 14.94
CA PRO A 10 27.33 -21.14 14.14
C PRO A 10 26.81 -21.60 12.76
N GLY A 11 27.49 -21.21 11.68
CA GLY A 11 27.16 -21.66 10.33
C GLY A 11 26.06 -20.83 9.64
N ASP A 12 25.43 -21.40 8.62
CA ASP A 12 24.42 -20.72 7.79
C ASP A 12 23.12 -20.48 8.57
N PHE A 13 22.69 -19.21 8.59
CA PHE A 13 21.46 -18.75 9.22
C PHE A 13 20.23 -19.51 8.74
N GLU A 14 20.18 -19.92 7.47
CA GLU A 14 19.00 -20.58 6.88
C GLU A 14 18.62 -21.87 7.61
N ARG A 15 19.58 -22.52 8.29
CA ARG A 15 19.32 -23.72 9.11
C ARG A 15 18.45 -23.43 10.34
N TYR A 16 18.51 -22.20 10.84
CA TYR A 16 17.83 -21.77 12.06
C TYR A 16 16.55 -20.96 11.77
N ARG A 17 16.29 -20.62 10.51
CA ARG A 17 15.21 -19.73 10.09
C ARG A 17 13.83 -20.13 10.61
N LYS A 18 13.58 -21.44 10.74
CA LYS A 18 12.28 -21.99 11.19
C LYS A 18 11.99 -21.72 12.66
N ASP A 19 13.04 -21.53 13.45
CA ASP A 19 12.98 -21.34 14.92
C ASP A 19 13.07 -19.86 15.31
N VAL A 20 13.23 -18.96 14.34
CA VAL A 20 13.40 -17.52 14.57
C VAL A 20 12.06 -16.80 14.43
N GLU A 21 11.49 -16.39 15.57
CA GLU A 21 10.23 -15.62 15.64
C GLU A 21 10.39 -14.19 15.08
N SER A 22 11.58 -13.59 15.24
CA SER A 22 11.90 -12.26 14.70
C SER A 22 13.40 -12.05 14.53
N ILE A 23 13.81 -11.26 13.52
CA ILE A 23 15.20 -10.86 13.28
C ILE A 23 15.33 -9.37 13.57
N SER A 24 16.22 -9.01 14.48
CA SER A 24 16.68 -7.62 14.63
C SER A 24 17.93 -7.41 13.78
N VAL A 25 17.84 -6.57 12.75
CA VAL A 25 18.96 -6.27 11.86
C VAL A 25 19.66 -4.99 12.36
N LEU A 26 20.97 -5.06 12.58
CA LEU A 26 21.81 -3.90 12.90
C LEU A 26 22.48 -3.41 11.63
N PHE A 27 22.14 -2.20 11.19
CA PHE A 27 22.78 -1.56 10.04
C PHE A 27 24.02 -0.80 10.50
N LYS A 28 25.16 -1.06 9.85
CA LYS A 28 26.30 -0.12 9.87
C LYS A 28 26.09 0.85 8.72
N LEU A 29 25.95 2.12 9.06
CA LEU A 29 25.75 3.18 8.08
C LEU A 29 27.11 3.72 7.65
N TYR A 30 27.25 3.96 6.36
CA TYR A 30 28.42 4.60 5.75
C TYR A 30 27.94 5.79 4.94
N ASP A 31 28.72 6.87 4.89
CA ASP A 31 28.48 7.98 3.98
C ASP A 31 28.87 7.64 2.52
N ASP A 32 28.61 8.56 1.59
CA ASP A 32 28.91 8.37 0.16
C ASP A 32 30.41 8.17 -0.13
N ALA A 33 31.29 8.50 0.83
CA ALA A 33 32.73 8.26 0.77
C ALA A 33 33.15 6.93 1.41
N GLY A 34 32.19 6.12 1.89
CA GLY A 34 32.43 4.83 2.53
C GLY A 34 32.94 4.94 3.97
N LYS A 35 32.82 6.10 4.62
CA LYS A 35 33.21 6.30 6.01
C LYS A 35 32.06 5.97 6.94
N SER A 36 32.32 5.22 8.00
CA SER A 36 31.29 4.86 8.98
C SER A 36 30.67 6.11 9.60
N VAL A 37 29.34 6.19 9.57
CA VAL A 37 28.59 7.23 10.25
C VAL A 37 28.76 7.03 11.77
N PRO A 38 29.05 8.09 12.54
CA PRO A 38 29.19 8.01 13.99
C PRO A 38 27.92 7.48 14.68
N SER A 39 28.10 6.87 15.86
CA SER A 39 26.97 6.47 16.72
C SER A 39 26.14 7.68 17.17
N GLY A 40 24.83 7.51 17.36
CA GLY A 40 23.90 8.57 17.79
C GLY A 40 22.99 9.09 16.68
N TRP A 41 23.25 8.70 15.44
CA TRP A 41 22.37 8.98 14.30
C TRP A 41 21.28 7.92 14.18
N THR A 42 20.06 8.35 13.84
CA THR A 42 18.91 7.47 13.59
C THR A 42 18.66 7.41 12.09
N LEU A 43 18.66 6.20 11.51
CA LEU A 43 18.22 5.97 10.15
C LEU A 43 16.71 6.24 10.06
N THR A 44 16.31 7.29 9.34
CA THR A 44 14.90 7.65 9.17
C THR A 44 14.25 7.00 7.94
N GLY A 45 15.07 6.49 7.01
CA GLY A 45 14.62 5.74 5.84
C GLY A 45 15.79 5.08 5.13
N ALA A 46 15.51 3.96 4.47
CA ALA A 46 16.43 3.29 3.56
C ALA A 46 15.68 2.87 2.30
N THR A 47 16.32 3.03 1.15
CA THR A 47 15.84 2.49 -0.13
C THR A 47 16.65 1.24 -0.43
N PHE A 48 15.96 0.17 -0.80
CA PHE A 48 16.57 -1.08 -1.22
C PHE A 48 15.90 -1.51 -2.52
N GLU A 49 16.71 -2.02 -3.45
CA GLU A 49 16.18 -2.71 -4.63
C GLU A 49 15.73 -4.10 -4.21
N VAL A 50 14.45 -4.40 -4.41
CA VAL A 50 13.88 -5.71 -4.10
C VAL A 50 13.88 -6.53 -5.38
N GLU A 51 14.60 -7.65 -5.40
CA GLU A 51 14.40 -8.65 -6.45
C GLU A 51 13.00 -9.25 -6.34
N TRP A 52 12.38 -9.57 -7.49
CA TRP A 52 11.09 -10.25 -7.48
C TRP A 52 11.21 -11.59 -6.72
N PRO A 53 10.29 -11.92 -5.79
CA PRO A 53 10.41 -13.12 -4.98
C PRO A 53 10.36 -14.39 -5.83
N LYS A 54 11.30 -15.30 -5.55
CA LYS A 54 11.37 -16.62 -6.18
C LYS A 54 10.30 -17.58 -5.65
N ASP A 55 9.88 -17.38 -4.40
CA ASP A 55 8.78 -18.15 -3.79
C ASP A 55 7.45 -17.80 -4.49
N PRO A 56 6.77 -18.78 -5.12
CA PRO A 56 5.52 -18.55 -5.83
C PRO A 56 4.39 -17.99 -4.95
N GLN A 57 4.33 -18.38 -3.67
CA GLN A 57 3.28 -17.91 -2.75
C GLN A 57 3.49 -16.43 -2.41
N VAL A 58 4.72 -16.04 -2.13
CA VAL A 58 5.08 -14.64 -1.89
C VAL A 58 4.83 -13.80 -3.14
N ALA A 59 5.23 -14.29 -4.31
CA ALA A 59 4.97 -13.61 -5.58
C ALA A 59 3.46 -13.45 -5.86
N SER A 60 2.65 -14.45 -5.50
CA SER A 60 1.19 -14.39 -5.61
C SER A 60 0.59 -13.35 -4.66
N SER A 61 1.07 -13.30 -3.40
CA SER A 61 0.64 -12.29 -2.43
C SER A 61 0.92 -10.86 -2.90
N ILE A 62 2.12 -10.60 -3.44
CA ILE A 62 2.44 -9.28 -4.04
C ILE A 62 1.50 -8.94 -5.20
N ARG A 63 1.24 -9.90 -6.10
CA ARG A 63 0.28 -9.70 -7.20
C ARG A 63 -1.13 -9.42 -6.70
N SER A 64 -1.57 -10.07 -5.61
CA SER A 64 -2.86 -9.80 -4.98
C SER A 64 -2.99 -8.32 -4.58
N HIS A 65 -1.94 -7.72 -4.01
CA HIS A 65 -1.95 -6.30 -3.65
C HIS A 65 -2.10 -5.38 -4.87
N PHE A 66 -1.44 -5.70 -5.99
CA PHE A 66 -1.64 -4.96 -7.24
C PHE A 66 -3.08 -5.13 -7.77
N GLY A 67 -3.63 -6.33 -7.67
CA GLY A 67 -5.03 -6.61 -7.97
C GLY A 67 -5.99 -5.79 -7.11
N ALA A 68 -5.75 -5.72 -5.80
CA ALA A 68 -6.52 -4.93 -4.85
C ALA A 68 -6.50 -3.43 -5.19
N ARG A 69 -5.33 -2.89 -5.55
CA ARG A 69 -5.20 -1.49 -6.00
C ARG A 69 -6.04 -1.23 -7.26
N ARG A 70 -5.91 -2.10 -8.27
CA ARG A 70 -6.68 -1.98 -9.52
C ARG A 70 -8.19 -2.11 -9.26
N PHE A 71 -8.59 -3.01 -8.37
CA PHE A 71 -9.98 -3.18 -7.98
C PHE A 71 -10.54 -1.91 -7.35
N ALA A 72 -9.84 -1.32 -6.39
CA ALA A 72 -10.25 -0.09 -5.72
C ALA A 72 -10.41 1.09 -6.69
N TYR A 73 -9.47 1.23 -7.63
CA TYR A 73 -9.55 2.23 -8.69
C TYR A 73 -10.83 2.05 -9.52
N ASN A 74 -11.08 0.83 -10.01
CA ASN A 74 -12.24 0.54 -10.85
C ASN A 74 -13.56 0.69 -10.11
N TRP A 75 -13.62 0.25 -8.85
CA TRP A 75 -14.78 0.42 -7.98
C TRP A 75 -15.10 1.91 -7.80
N ALA A 76 -14.10 2.73 -7.47
CA ALA A 76 -14.30 4.15 -7.27
C ALA A 76 -14.70 4.86 -8.58
N LEU A 77 -14.16 4.41 -9.72
CA LEU A 77 -14.54 4.94 -11.04
C LEU A 77 -16.01 4.63 -11.35
N ALA A 78 -16.47 3.41 -11.03
CA ALA A 78 -17.87 3.03 -11.18
C ALA A 78 -18.79 3.89 -10.29
N LYS A 79 -18.39 4.16 -9.04
CA LYS A 79 -19.13 5.04 -8.13
C LYS A 79 -19.26 6.46 -8.67
N VAL A 80 -18.15 7.03 -9.15
CA VAL A 80 -18.16 8.37 -9.75
C VAL A 80 -19.05 8.43 -10.99
N LYS A 81 -18.99 7.44 -11.88
CA LYS A 81 -19.89 7.37 -13.05
C LYS A 81 -21.36 7.31 -12.65
N SER A 82 -21.70 6.41 -11.72
CA SER A 82 -23.07 6.29 -11.21
C SER A 82 -23.57 7.58 -10.57
N ASP A 83 -22.71 8.28 -9.81
CA ASP A 83 -23.03 9.55 -9.17
C ASP A 83 -23.26 10.68 -10.20
N MET A 84 -22.44 10.71 -11.26
CA MET A 84 -22.62 11.64 -12.37
C MET A 84 -23.92 11.39 -13.14
N ASP A 85 -24.28 10.13 -13.37
CA ASP A 85 -25.52 9.79 -14.07
C ASP A 85 -26.75 10.13 -13.21
N ALA A 86 -26.72 9.82 -11.90
CA ALA A 86 -27.76 10.25 -10.96
C ALA A 86 -27.92 11.78 -10.92
N LYS A 87 -26.82 12.54 -11.02
CA LYS A 87 -26.85 14.01 -11.09
C LYS A 87 -27.47 14.55 -12.39
N LYS A 88 -27.31 13.84 -13.51
CA LYS A 88 -27.97 14.22 -14.78
C LYS A 88 -29.47 13.99 -14.72
N GLU A 89 -29.91 12.91 -14.07
CA GLU A 89 -31.32 12.57 -13.90
C GLU A 89 -32.01 13.48 -12.87
N ASN A 90 -31.30 13.83 -11.80
CA ASN A 90 -31.80 14.70 -10.73
C ASN A 90 -30.78 15.79 -10.39
N SER A 91 -31.08 17.03 -10.75
CA SER A 91 -30.23 18.19 -10.46
C SER A 91 -30.02 18.44 -8.97
N ASP A 92 -30.90 17.95 -8.10
CA ASP A 92 -30.79 18.09 -6.64
C ASP A 92 -30.00 16.94 -6.00
N HIS A 93 -29.56 15.94 -6.77
CA HIS A 93 -28.72 14.84 -6.29
C HIS A 93 -27.44 15.39 -5.62
N LYS A 94 -27.16 14.90 -4.41
CA LYS A 94 -25.96 15.30 -3.67
C LYS A 94 -24.78 14.42 -4.06
N SER A 95 -24.01 14.91 -5.03
CA SER A 95 -22.83 14.22 -5.52
C SER A 95 -21.75 14.01 -4.47
N THR A 96 -21.02 12.91 -4.61
CA THR A 96 -19.88 12.60 -3.77
C THR A 96 -18.66 13.41 -4.26
N PRO A 97 -18.00 14.19 -3.39
CA PRO A 97 -16.79 14.90 -3.79
C PRO A 97 -15.71 13.95 -4.29
N TRP A 98 -15.03 14.31 -5.39
CA TRP A 98 -13.92 13.53 -5.94
C TRP A 98 -12.63 13.76 -5.14
N THR A 99 -12.67 13.40 -3.87
CA THR A 99 -11.55 13.51 -2.93
C THR A 99 -11.23 12.14 -2.36
N LEU A 100 -9.97 11.94 -1.98
CA LEU A 100 -9.53 10.68 -1.38
C LEU A 100 -10.33 10.37 -0.10
N GLU A 101 -10.60 11.38 0.73
CA GLU A 101 -11.36 11.21 1.96
C GLU A 101 -12.79 10.71 1.70
N ALA A 102 -13.55 11.39 0.83
CA ALA A 102 -14.94 11.07 0.57
C ALA A 102 -15.10 9.67 -0.03
N LEU A 103 -14.27 9.32 -1.02
CA LEU A 103 -14.31 8.01 -1.66
C LEU A 103 -13.81 6.89 -0.72
N ARG A 104 -12.82 7.16 0.14
CA ARG A 104 -12.42 6.19 1.18
C ARG A 104 -13.49 5.96 2.23
N LYS A 105 -14.29 6.98 2.56
CA LYS A 105 -15.42 6.83 3.47
C LYS A 105 -16.45 5.87 2.90
N GLN A 106 -16.81 6.01 1.62
CA GLN A 106 -17.71 5.07 0.93
C GLN A 106 -17.10 3.67 0.81
N TRP A 107 -15.82 3.57 0.46
CA TRP A 107 -15.12 2.28 0.39
C TRP A 107 -15.22 1.54 1.73
N ASN A 108 -15.00 2.23 2.85
CA ASN A 108 -15.10 1.60 4.17
C ASN A 108 -16.51 1.10 4.51
N GLN A 109 -17.56 1.69 3.94
CA GLN A 109 -18.94 1.25 4.14
C GLN A 109 -19.24 -0.02 3.32
N GLU A 110 -18.68 -0.13 2.12
CA GLU A 110 -19.05 -1.18 1.16
C GLU A 110 -18.05 -2.32 1.04
N LYS A 111 -16.79 -2.14 1.47
CA LYS A 111 -15.69 -3.08 1.21
C LYS A 111 -15.98 -4.51 1.66
N ASN A 112 -16.76 -4.69 2.72
CA ASN A 112 -17.12 -6.01 3.22
C ASN A 112 -18.06 -6.76 2.24
N GLU A 113 -18.87 -6.04 1.48
CA GLU A 113 -19.76 -6.60 0.46
C GLU A 113 -19.06 -6.76 -0.89
N VAL A 114 -18.40 -5.69 -1.36
CA VAL A 114 -17.83 -5.67 -2.73
C VAL A 114 -16.48 -6.37 -2.83
N ALA A 115 -15.76 -6.50 -1.72
CA ALA A 115 -14.49 -7.20 -1.63
C ALA A 115 -14.38 -7.97 -0.30
N PRO A 116 -15.13 -9.06 -0.09
CA PRO A 116 -15.07 -9.85 1.15
C PRO A 116 -13.64 -10.35 1.50
N TRP A 117 -12.78 -10.46 0.48
CA TRP A 117 -11.36 -10.81 0.56
C TRP A 117 -10.44 -9.62 0.90
N TRP A 118 -10.98 -8.43 1.25
CA TRP A 118 -10.15 -7.24 1.39
C TRP A 118 -9.07 -7.35 2.48
N GLY A 119 -9.33 -8.18 3.51
CA GLY A 119 -8.41 -8.44 4.61
C GLY A 119 -7.13 -9.16 4.21
N ASP A 120 -7.12 -9.82 3.05
CA ASP A 120 -5.94 -10.51 2.51
C ASP A 120 -4.91 -9.52 1.93
N ASN A 121 -5.29 -8.25 1.79
CA ASN A 121 -4.47 -7.20 1.22
C ASN A 121 -4.28 -6.02 2.17
N SER A 122 -3.14 -5.33 2.03
CA SER A 122 -2.90 -4.10 2.78
C SER A 122 -3.98 -3.06 2.46
N LYS A 123 -4.47 -2.38 3.52
CA LYS A 123 -5.37 -1.23 3.39
C LYS A 123 -4.81 -0.14 2.45
N GLU A 124 -3.48 -0.04 2.35
CA GLU A 124 -2.81 0.93 1.50
C GLU A 124 -3.01 0.64 0.02
N ALA A 125 -3.15 -0.63 -0.38
CA ALA A 125 -3.43 -0.96 -1.78
C ALA A 125 -4.74 -0.30 -2.26
N TYR A 126 -5.79 -0.35 -1.43
CA TYR A 126 -7.07 0.27 -1.71
C TYR A 126 -6.99 1.81 -1.65
N ALA A 127 -6.30 2.36 -0.65
CA ALA A 127 -6.12 3.80 -0.53
C ALA A 127 -5.37 4.38 -1.74
N SER A 128 -4.30 3.71 -2.19
CA SER A 128 -3.55 4.11 -3.38
C SER A 128 -4.40 4.03 -4.65
N GLY A 129 -5.19 2.97 -4.83
CA GLY A 129 -6.05 2.84 -6.02
C GLY A 129 -7.12 3.94 -6.10
N ILE A 130 -7.68 4.33 -4.96
CA ILE A 130 -8.63 5.47 -4.90
C ILE A 130 -7.89 6.79 -5.14
N ALA A 131 -6.68 6.97 -4.61
CA ALA A 131 -5.88 8.18 -4.83
C ALA A 131 -5.50 8.36 -6.31
N ASP A 132 -5.13 7.27 -7.00
CA ASP A 132 -4.85 7.29 -8.44
C ASP A 132 -6.06 7.76 -9.24
N LEU A 133 -7.28 7.32 -8.88
CA LEU A 133 -8.50 7.77 -9.53
C LEU A 133 -8.75 9.26 -9.29
N VAL A 134 -8.60 9.72 -8.05
CA VAL A 134 -8.78 11.15 -7.71
C VAL A 134 -7.84 12.00 -8.57
N GLN A 135 -6.59 11.59 -8.71
CA GLN A 135 -5.64 12.27 -9.60
C GLN A 135 -6.07 12.22 -11.07
N ALA A 136 -6.53 11.06 -11.55
CA ALA A 136 -6.99 10.91 -12.93
C ALA A 136 -8.21 11.81 -13.24
N LEU A 137 -9.17 11.90 -12.31
CA LEU A 137 -10.33 12.78 -12.42
C LEU A 137 -9.96 14.26 -12.40
N SER A 138 -9.01 14.64 -11.53
CA SER A 138 -8.45 15.99 -11.52
C SER A 138 -7.83 16.35 -12.87
N ASN A 139 -7.01 15.46 -13.43
CA ASN A 139 -6.38 15.69 -14.74
C ASN A 139 -7.42 15.81 -15.87
N TRP A 140 -8.44 14.95 -15.85
CA TRP A 140 -9.54 15.01 -16.81
C TRP A 140 -10.33 16.31 -16.72
N SER A 141 -10.65 16.77 -15.51
CA SER A 141 -11.36 18.02 -15.28
C SER A 141 -10.53 19.22 -15.75
N SER A 142 -9.25 19.30 -15.39
CA SER A 142 -8.37 20.40 -15.82
C SER A 142 -8.22 20.46 -17.34
N SER A 143 -8.13 19.31 -18.03
CA SER A 143 -8.05 19.26 -19.49
C SER A 143 -9.29 19.83 -20.20
N LYS A 144 -10.44 19.95 -19.52
CA LYS A 144 -11.67 20.52 -20.10
C LYS A 144 -11.75 22.05 -19.96
N HIS A 145 -10.91 22.65 -19.14
CA HIS A 145 -10.92 24.07 -18.80
C HIS A 145 -9.63 24.79 -19.24
N GLY A 146 -8.95 24.27 -20.26
CA GLY A 146 -7.68 24.79 -20.78
C GLY A 146 -7.71 26.25 -21.16
#